data_AF-A0A8D8Z990-F1
#
_entry.id   AF-A0A8D8Z990-F1
#
_cell.length_a   1.000
_cell.length_b   1.000
_cell.length_c   1.000
_cell.angle_alpha   90.00
_cell.angle_beta   90.00
_cell.angle_gamma   90.00
#
_symmetry.space_group_name_H-M   'P 1'
#
loop_
_entity.id
_entity.type
_entity.pdbx_description
1 polymer ?
#
loop_
_entity_poly.entity_id
_entity_poly.type
_entity_poly.pdbx_seq_one_letter_code
_entity_poly.pdbx_strand_id
1 'polypeptide(L)'
;AGSGPFSEPETQAVSKYILANNDKMKAFVTFHSYGQYILYPWGYSKRVPQDYADLDRVGRAAAEAMRLTGGGAYTVGNSAQLLYPAAGASDDWAKGVAKIKYSYTIELRDKGKYGFLLPASNILPVGKESMAAVKAIASEIYSGK
;
A
#
# COMPACT_ATOMS: atom_id res chain seq x y z
N ALA A 1 14.87 4.77 -13.49
CA ALA A 1 14.83 3.29 -13.50
C ALA A 1 16.25 2.76 -13.70
N GLY A 2 16.51 1.50 -13.32
CA GLY A 2 17.79 0.81 -13.52
C GLY A 2 17.98 0.28 -14.94
N SER A 3 18.95 -0.63 -15.15
CA SER A 3 19.29 -1.17 -16.48
C SER A 3 18.23 -2.14 -17.05
N GLY A 4 17.30 -2.61 -16.22
CA GLY A 4 16.16 -3.42 -16.61
C GLY A 4 15.24 -3.74 -15.42
N PRO A 5 14.09 -4.40 -15.63
CA PRO A 5 13.24 -4.86 -14.55
C PRO A 5 14.03 -5.76 -13.59
N PHE A 6 13.95 -5.47 -12.29
CA PHE A 6 14.67 -6.22 -11.24
C PHE A 6 16.21 -6.24 -11.40
N SER A 7 16.80 -5.16 -11.93
CA SER A 7 18.27 -4.99 -11.95
C SER A 7 18.87 -4.88 -10.55
N GLU A 8 18.12 -4.32 -9.59
CA GLU A 8 18.59 -4.15 -8.21
C GLU A 8 18.46 -5.48 -7.45
N PRO A 9 19.52 -5.95 -6.77
CA PRO A 9 19.52 -7.26 -6.12
C PRO A 9 18.41 -7.41 -5.06
N GLU A 10 18.06 -6.33 -4.37
CA GLU A 10 16.98 -6.30 -3.37
C GLU A 10 15.62 -6.57 -4.02
N THR A 11 15.32 -5.86 -5.11
CA THR A 11 14.06 -6.05 -5.85
C THR A 11 14.00 -7.43 -6.52
N GLN A 12 15.15 -7.94 -6.96
CA GLN A 12 15.25 -9.29 -7.51
C GLN A 12 14.98 -10.36 -6.44
N ALA A 13 15.49 -10.20 -5.22
CA ALA A 13 15.25 -11.13 -4.12
C ALA A 13 13.76 -11.16 -3.72
N VAL A 14 13.15 -9.97 -3.56
CA VAL A 14 11.74 -9.84 -3.20
C VAL A 14 10.82 -10.45 -4.27
N SER A 15 11.08 -10.16 -5.55
CA SER A 15 10.27 -10.71 -6.64
C SER A 15 10.35 -12.23 -6.73
N LYS A 16 11.55 -12.81 -6.58
CA LYS A 16 11.74 -14.27 -6.52
C LYS A 16 10.93 -14.90 -5.38
N TYR A 17 10.99 -14.32 -4.17
CA TYR A 17 10.24 -14.82 -3.03
C TYR A 17 8.72 -14.76 -3.26
N ILE A 18 8.22 -13.64 -3.77
CA ILE A 18 6.79 -13.45 -4.02
C ILE A 18 6.31 -14.44 -5.09
N LEU A 19 7.01 -14.56 -6.23
CA LEU A 19 6.61 -15.48 -7.30
C LEU A 19 6.62 -16.94 -6.85
N ALA A 20 7.50 -17.32 -5.92
CA ALA A 20 7.54 -18.68 -5.36
C ALA A 20 6.39 -18.99 -4.40
N ASN A 21 5.62 -17.98 -3.94
CA ASN A 21 4.61 -18.11 -2.88
C ASN A 21 3.29 -17.39 -3.19
N ASN A 22 3.10 -16.89 -4.41
CA ASN A 22 1.98 -16.00 -4.74
C ASN A 22 0.61 -16.68 -4.64
N ASP A 23 0.55 -18.00 -4.82
CA ASP A 23 -0.63 -18.84 -4.63
C ASP A 23 -1.21 -18.74 -3.21
N LYS A 24 -0.35 -18.49 -2.22
CA LYS A 24 -0.69 -18.35 -0.80
C LYS A 24 -0.89 -16.90 -0.37
N MET A 25 -0.48 -15.93 -1.17
CA MET A 25 -0.55 -14.51 -0.84
C MET A 25 -1.89 -13.90 -1.27
N LYS A 26 -2.67 -13.41 -0.31
CA LYS A 26 -3.92 -12.70 -0.58
C LYS A 26 -3.74 -11.19 -0.67
N ALA A 27 -2.80 -10.64 0.09
CA ALA A 27 -2.49 -9.22 0.12
C ALA A 27 -0.99 -8.95 0.00
N PHE A 28 -0.67 -7.80 -0.58
CA PHE A 28 0.66 -7.20 -0.61
C PHE A 28 0.53 -5.77 -0.09
N VAL A 29 1.28 -5.42 0.94
CA VAL A 29 1.27 -4.07 1.52
C VAL A 29 2.71 -3.57 1.58
N THR A 30 3.00 -2.48 0.88
CA THR A 30 4.28 -1.78 0.95
C THR A 30 4.11 -0.48 1.73
N PHE A 31 5.00 -0.24 2.69
CA PHE A 31 4.95 0.95 3.54
C PHE A 31 5.97 1.98 3.08
N HIS A 32 5.51 3.22 2.96
CA HIS A 32 6.29 4.39 2.58
C HIS A 32 5.94 5.55 3.52
N SER A 33 6.62 6.68 3.35
CA SER A 33 6.23 7.96 3.92
C SER A 33 6.59 9.07 2.92
N TYR A 34 5.93 10.21 2.91
CA TYR A 34 4.86 10.68 3.78
C TYR A 34 3.65 11.14 2.96
N GLY A 35 2.53 11.38 3.61
CA GLY A 35 1.37 12.03 2.99
C GLY A 35 0.03 11.61 3.58
N GLN A 36 0.00 10.53 4.36
CA GLN A 36 -1.21 9.89 4.86
C GLN A 36 -2.14 9.43 3.73
N TYR A 37 -1.63 8.54 2.89
CA TYR A 37 -2.39 7.92 1.81
C TYR A 37 -2.45 6.39 1.96
N ILE A 38 -3.55 5.79 1.50
CA ILE A 38 -3.64 4.36 1.21
C ILE A 38 -3.96 4.24 -0.27
N LEU A 39 -2.95 3.91 -1.05
CA LEU A 39 -3.01 3.88 -2.50
C LEU A 39 -3.21 2.46 -2.98
N TYR A 40 -4.02 2.30 -4.02
CA TYR A 40 -4.13 1.04 -4.76
C TYR A 40 -3.76 1.25 -6.24
N PRO A 41 -3.38 0.16 -6.94
CA PRO A 41 -3.06 0.20 -8.37
C PRO A 41 -4.16 0.83 -9.26
N TRP A 42 -3.86 1.29 -10.47
CA TRP A 42 -2.53 1.37 -11.06
C TRP A 42 -1.81 2.68 -10.69
N GLY A 43 -0.52 2.61 -10.41
CA GLY A 43 0.40 3.75 -10.32
C GLY A 43 0.88 4.19 -11.70
N TYR A 44 1.09 3.27 -12.65
CA TYR A 44 1.59 3.64 -13.99
C TYR A 44 0.56 4.37 -14.87
N SER A 45 -0.72 4.40 -14.48
CA SER A 45 -1.82 4.98 -15.27
C SER A 45 -2.97 5.41 -14.37
N LYS A 46 -3.70 6.48 -14.76
CA LYS A 46 -4.94 6.91 -14.09
C LYS A 46 -6.13 5.97 -14.28
N ARG A 47 -5.94 4.86 -15.01
CA ARG A 47 -6.92 3.78 -15.11
C ARG A 47 -6.95 3.00 -13.80
N VAL A 48 -8.13 2.49 -13.45
CA VAL A 48 -8.30 1.64 -12.28
C VAL A 48 -8.41 0.16 -12.69
N PRO A 49 -8.00 -0.79 -11.83
CA PRO A 49 -8.28 -2.21 -12.00
C PRO A 49 -9.78 -2.49 -12.07
N GLN A 50 -10.18 -3.61 -12.69
CA GLN A 50 -11.60 -3.99 -12.76
C GLN A 50 -12.23 -4.20 -11.37
N ASP A 51 -11.43 -4.64 -10.40
CA ASP A 51 -11.84 -4.90 -9.02
C ASP A 51 -11.60 -3.70 -8.07
N TYR A 52 -11.41 -2.48 -8.60
CA TYR A 52 -11.06 -1.31 -7.79
C TYR A 52 -12.07 -0.99 -6.69
N ALA A 53 -13.37 -1.25 -6.90
CA ALA A 53 -14.40 -0.96 -5.90
C ALA A 53 -14.18 -1.75 -4.61
N ASP A 54 -13.73 -3.00 -4.73
CA ASP A 54 -13.38 -3.84 -3.57
C ASP A 54 -12.06 -3.39 -2.94
N LEU A 55 -11.06 -3.02 -3.75
CA LEU A 55 -9.81 -2.43 -3.25
C LEU A 55 -10.06 -1.15 -2.45
N ASP A 56 -10.91 -0.27 -2.94
CA ASP A 56 -11.26 1.01 -2.32
C ASP A 56 -12.00 0.78 -1.00
N ARG A 57 -12.97 -0.14 -0.98
CA ARG A 57 -13.71 -0.52 0.23
C ARG A 57 -12.78 -1.03 1.33
N VAL A 58 -11.89 -1.98 1.02
CA VAL A 58 -10.91 -2.52 1.98
C VAL A 58 -9.91 -1.44 2.43
N GLY A 59 -9.44 -0.60 1.51
CA GLY A 59 -8.57 0.52 1.83
C GLY A 59 -9.23 1.54 2.78
N ARG A 60 -10.53 1.81 2.61
CA ARG A 60 -11.30 2.68 3.51
C ARG A 60 -11.50 2.05 4.90
N ALA A 61 -11.74 0.75 4.98
CA ALA A 61 -11.77 0.05 6.26
C ALA A 61 -10.43 0.17 7.00
N ALA A 62 -9.32 0.05 6.26
CA ALA A 62 -7.97 0.27 6.81
C ALA A 62 -7.77 1.71 7.31
N ALA A 63 -8.13 2.71 6.50
CA ALA A 63 -8.03 4.13 6.89
C ALA A 63 -8.89 4.45 8.13
N GLU A 64 -10.08 3.87 8.24
CA GLU A 64 -10.95 4.03 9.40
C GLU A 64 -10.34 3.38 10.64
N ALA A 65 -9.79 2.17 10.51
CA ALA A 65 -9.08 1.50 11.60
C ALA A 65 -7.88 2.31 12.09
N MET A 66 -7.10 2.92 11.19
CA MET A 66 -6.02 3.85 11.55
C MET A 66 -6.56 5.03 12.36
N ARG A 67 -7.61 5.70 11.86
CA ARG A 67 -8.25 6.84 12.53
C ARG A 67 -8.71 6.49 13.95
N LEU A 68 -9.33 5.32 14.15
CA LEU A 68 -9.84 4.87 15.45
C LEU A 68 -8.74 4.65 16.50
N THR A 69 -7.47 4.51 16.10
CA THR A 69 -6.33 4.46 17.04
C THR A 69 -5.88 5.83 17.57
N GLY A 70 -6.57 6.92 17.20
CA GLY A 70 -6.07 8.29 17.34
C GLY A 70 -5.18 8.71 16.15
N GLY A 71 -5.33 8.00 15.03
CA GLY A 71 -4.65 8.25 13.77
C GLY A 71 -5.11 9.52 13.06
N GLY A 72 -4.33 9.95 12.07
CA GLY A 72 -4.77 10.97 11.13
C GLY A 72 -5.83 10.45 10.15
N ALA A 73 -6.50 11.35 9.42
CA ALA A 73 -7.33 10.97 8.29
C ALA A 73 -6.43 10.64 7.08
N TYR A 74 -6.46 9.37 6.64
CA TYR A 74 -5.76 8.88 5.46
C TYR A 74 -6.66 8.94 4.23
N THR A 75 -6.14 9.44 3.12
CA THR A 75 -6.86 9.50 1.84
C THR A 75 -6.67 8.19 1.07
N VAL A 76 -7.77 7.58 0.64
CA VAL A 76 -7.76 6.29 -0.07
C VAL A 76 -8.10 6.51 -1.54
N GLY A 77 -7.35 5.88 -2.46
CA GLY A 77 -7.66 5.96 -3.88
C GLY A 77 -6.59 5.38 -4.80
N ASN A 78 -6.81 5.51 -6.11
CA ASN A 78 -5.85 5.12 -7.11
C ASN A 78 -4.56 5.95 -7.02
N SER A 79 -3.41 5.29 -7.05
CA SER A 79 -2.09 5.90 -6.92
C SER A 79 -1.86 7.05 -7.91
N ALA A 80 -2.07 6.81 -9.22
CA ALA A 80 -1.83 7.81 -10.26
C ALA A 80 -2.83 8.98 -10.26
N GLN A 81 -4.06 8.76 -9.78
CA GLN A 81 -5.10 9.80 -9.68
C GLN A 81 -4.86 10.73 -8.49
N LEU A 82 -4.45 10.18 -7.35
CA LEU A 82 -4.22 10.95 -6.12
C LEU A 82 -2.87 11.65 -6.10
N LEU A 83 -1.84 11.00 -6.67
CA LEU A 83 -0.49 11.55 -6.75
C LEU A 83 -0.17 11.91 -8.20
N TYR A 84 0.54 11.04 -8.89
CA TYR A 84 0.97 11.20 -10.27
C TYR A 84 1.29 9.83 -10.88
N PRO A 85 1.24 9.68 -12.21
CA PRO A 85 1.64 8.45 -12.86
C PRO A 85 3.11 8.08 -12.58
N ALA A 86 3.34 6.88 -12.06
CA ALA A 86 4.65 6.33 -11.76
C ALA A 86 4.70 4.84 -12.14
N ALA A 87 5.62 4.46 -13.04
CA ALA A 87 5.78 3.08 -13.49
C ALA A 87 6.86 2.34 -12.71
N GLY A 88 6.72 1.01 -12.61
CA GLY A 88 7.70 0.14 -11.94
C GLY A 88 7.52 0.00 -10.43
N ALA A 89 6.40 0.49 -9.88
CA ALA A 89 6.05 0.35 -8.48
C ALA A 89 5.73 -1.11 -8.10
N SER A 90 6.03 -1.47 -6.85
CA SER A 90 5.91 -2.85 -6.35
C SER A 90 4.46 -3.31 -6.20
N ASP A 91 3.54 -2.42 -5.84
CA ASP A 91 2.11 -2.68 -5.74
C ASP A 91 1.47 -3.00 -7.10
N ASP A 92 1.81 -2.23 -8.14
CA ASP A 92 1.40 -2.51 -9.52
C ASP A 92 1.92 -3.86 -10.00
N TRP A 93 3.21 -4.15 -9.76
CA TRP A 93 3.78 -5.45 -10.15
C TRP A 93 3.15 -6.62 -9.37
N ALA A 94 2.93 -6.46 -8.06
CA ALA A 94 2.31 -7.47 -7.22
C ALA A 94 0.89 -7.82 -7.71
N LYS A 95 0.09 -6.82 -8.07
CA LYS A 95 -1.26 -7.05 -8.62
C LYS A 95 -1.22 -7.58 -10.05
N GLY A 96 -0.49 -6.90 -10.93
CA GLY A 96 -0.53 -7.15 -12.38
C GLY A 96 0.18 -8.43 -12.80
N VAL A 97 1.35 -8.69 -12.22
CA VAL A 97 2.21 -9.82 -12.58
C VAL A 97 2.10 -10.95 -11.58
N ALA A 98 2.29 -10.68 -10.29
CA ALA A 98 2.23 -11.72 -9.26
C ALA A 98 0.80 -12.18 -8.91
N LYS A 99 -0.23 -11.49 -9.42
CA LYS A 99 -1.66 -11.79 -9.25
C LYS A 99 -2.16 -11.71 -7.80
N ILE A 100 -1.52 -10.89 -6.97
CA ILE A 100 -1.96 -10.64 -5.60
C ILE A 100 -3.06 -9.57 -5.63
N LYS A 101 -4.31 -9.99 -5.38
CA LYS A 101 -5.51 -9.14 -5.54
C LYS A 101 -5.41 -7.84 -4.75
N TYR A 102 -5.21 -7.95 -3.44
CA TYR A 102 -5.23 -6.83 -2.49
C TYR A 102 -3.82 -6.23 -2.34
N SER A 103 -3.43 -5.38 -3.30
CA SER A 103 -2.12 -4.72 -3.30
C SER A 103 -2.26 -3.24 -2.95
N TYR A 104 -1.50 -2.78 -1.96
CA TYR A 104 -1.56 -1.40 -1.46
C TYR A 104 -0.19 -0.80 -1.19
N THR A 105 -0.08 0.50 -1.43
CA THR A 105 0.98 1.36 -0.89
C THR A 105 0.39 2.21 0.22
N ILE A 106 0.97 2.18 1.42
CA ILE A 106 0.56 3.05 2.53
C ILE A 106 1.64 4.11 2.75
N GLU A 107 1.30 5.36 2.45
CA GLU A 107 2.12 6.53 2.75
C GLU A 107 1.80 7.03 4.15
N LEU A 108 2.71 6.80 5.10
CA LEU A 108 2.52 7.09 6.52
C LEU A 108 2.55 8.60 6.81
N ARG A 109 2.53 8.94 8.11
CA ARG A 109 2.63 10.32 8.59
C ARG A 109 3.92 11.02 8.14
N ASP A 110 3.94 12.34 8.09
CA ASP A 110 2.80 13.26 8.27
C ASP A 110 2.30 13.80 6.91
N LYS A 111 1.75 15.02 6.86
CA LYS A 111 1.32 15.68 5.61
C LYS A 111 2.34 16.71 5.11
N GLY A 112 3.59 16.64 5.56
CA GLY A 112 4.68 17.54 5.16
C GLY A 112 5.09 18.58 6.19
N LYS A 113 4.60 18.53 7.43
CA LYS A 113 5.09 19.41 8.51
C LYS A 113 6.53 19.03 8.88
N TYR A 114 6.77 17.74 9.04
CA TYR A 114 8.09 17.16 9.26
C TYR A 114 8.55 16.29 8.08
N GLY A 115 7.59 15.72 7.32
CA GLY A 115 7.88 14.83 6.21
C GLY A 115 8.72 13.63 6.67
N PHE A 116 9.87 13.42 6.02
CA PHE A 116 10.80 12.34 6.35
C PHE A 116 11.49 12.51 7.71
N LEU A 117 11.52 13.72 8.26
CA LEU A 117 12.16 14.03 9.55
C LEU A 117 11.15 14.00 10.71
N LEU A 118 10.19 13.07 10.63
CA LEU A 118 9.15 12.90 11.63
C LEU A 118 9.76 12.62 13.02
N PRO A 119 9.39 13.37 14.08
CA PRO A 119 9.98 13.19 15.40
C PRO A 119 9.79 11.77 15.94
N ALA A 120 10.81 11.23 16.61
CA ALA A 120 10.81 9.87 17.14
C ALA A 120 9.63 9.56 18.08
N SER A 121 9.05 10.57 18.74
CA SER A 121 7.83 10.45 19.53
C SER A 121 6.60 9.96 18.73
N ASN A 122 6.64 10.04 17.39
CA ASN A 122 5.60 9.52 16.51
C ASN A 122 5.80 8.05 16.10
N ILE A 123 6.96 7.43 16.39
CA ILE A 123 7.23 6.04 15.97
C ILE A 123 6.15 5.09 16.50
N LEU A 124 5.88 5.14 17.81
CA LEU A 124 4.88 4.28 18.44
C LEU A 124 3.44 4.60 17.98
N PRO A 125 2.99 5.87 17.92
CA PRO A 125 1.71 6.22 17.30
C PRO A 125 1.55 5.68 15.87
N VAL A 126 2.55 5.88 15.00
CA VAL A 126 2.53 5.41 13.61
C VAL A 126 2.51 3.88 13.52
N GLY A 127 3.27 3.19 14.38
CA GLY A 127 3.25 1.73 14.46
C GLY A 127 1.88 1.18 14.85
N LYS A 128 1.18 1.82 15.80
CA LYS A 128 -0.16 1.42 16.24
C LYS A 128 -1.20 1.57 15.13
N GLU A 129 -1.22 2.71 14.43
CA GLU A 129 -2.16 2.90 13.30
C GLU A 129 -1.82 1.96 12.14
N SER A 130 -0.54 1.77 11.80
CA SER A 130 -0.12 0.85 10.73
C SER A 130 -0.54 -0.59 11.01
N MET A 131 -0.40 -1.04 12.27
CA MET A 131 -0.86 -2.36 12.69
C MET A 131 -2.39 -2.48 12.61
N ALA A 132 -3.13 -1.42 12.94
CA ALA A 132 -4.59 -1.40 12.79
C ALA A 132 -5.01 -1.52 11.32
N ALA A 133 -4.32 -0.84 10.39
CA ALA A 133 -4.55 -0.98 8.96
C ALA A 133 -4.36 -2.42 8.48
N VAL A 134 -3.24 -3.06 8.84
CA VAL A 134 -2.94 -4.46 8.45
C VAL A 134 -4.01 -5.42 8.97
N LYS A 135 -4.42 -5.25 10.24
CA LYS A 135 -5.48 -6.09 10.84
C LYS A 135 -6.83 -5.90 10.14
N ALA A 136 -7.17 -4.67 9.77
CA ALA A 136 -8.40 -4.38 9.05
C ALA A 136 -8.38 -5.02 7.65
N ILE A 137 -7.31 -4.83 6.88
CA ILE A 137 -7.13 -5.45 5.57
C ILE A 137 -7.28 -6.97 5.68
N ALA A 138 -6.58 -7.60 6.62
CA ALA A 138 -6.67 -9.05 6.84
C ALA A 138 -8.12 -9.47 7.18
N SER A 139 -8.78 -8.77 8.10
CA SER A 139 -10.15 -9.08 8.52
C SER A 139 -11.15 -8.98 7.36
N GLU A 140 -11.06 -7.93 6.55
CA GLU A 140 -11.92 -7.77 5.37
C GLU A 140 -11.74 -8.93 4.39
N ILE A 141 -10.50 -9.28 4.07
CA ILE A 141 -10.15 -10.39 3.16
C ILE A 141 -10.69 -11.73 3.68
N TYR A 142 -10.55 -12.01 4.98
CA TYR A 142 -11.03 -13.26 5.57
C TYR A 142 -12.56 -13.32 5.68
N SER A 143 -13.22 -12.19 5.89
CA SER A 143 -14.67 -12.13 6.07
C SER A 143 -15.45 -12.31 4.76
N GLY A 144 -14.79 -12.15 3.61
CA GLY A 144 -15.42 -12.25 2.28
C GLY A 144 -16.50 -11.20 2.01
N LYS A 145 -16.56 -10.16 2.84
CA LYS A 145 -17.37 -8.95 2.61
C LYS A 145 -16.75 -8.08 1.54
#